data_AF-A0A2P6QXY4-F1
#
_entry.id   AF-A0A2P6QXY4-F1
#
_cell.length_a   1.000
_cell.length_b   1.000
_cell.length_c   1.000
_cell.angle_alpha   90.00
_cell.angle_beta   90.00
_cell.angle_gamma   90.00
#
_symmetry.space_group_name_H-M   'P 1'
#
loop_
_entity.id
_entity.type
_entity.pdbx_description
1 polymer ?
#
loop_
_entity_poly.entity_id
_entity_poly.type
_entity_poly.pdbx_seq_one_letter_code
_entity_poly.pdbx_strand_id
1 'polypeptide(L)'
;MDEWLALIKHRTSVGFKEKCQKFKRMRAGRTLLHRTSRKRSFARLEEELREQSENLDAISRSDIWIHAYDAKKKKSSDEVVEDPEIVKQVKQKRAEQEPSQTSSLKDDAVAQVLGLDPRGRVRGLGFGAVPSKLEYQTKVANKVANLEKQVSTQAQNMLSQSQEIERLKEVVATLLARSEKEGNNHNENPNVQHHSSDGVQCNQNIASVRGSDSGRPQSKQSNQKKTSSIYSIFC
;
A
#
# COMPACT_ATOMS: atom_id res chain seq x y z
N MET A 1 -32.89 -16.37 -47.33
CA MET A 1 -33.79 -15.18 -47.35
C MET A 1 -34.56 -15.02 -46.05
N ASP A 2 -35.01 -16.11 -45.42
CA ASP A 2 -35.84 -16.05 -44.21
C ASP A 2 -35.15 -15.45 -42.98
N GLU A 3 -33.84 -15.69 -42.81
CA GLU A 3 -33.04 -15.09 -41.73
C GLU A 3 -32.98 -13.56 -41.81
N TRP A 4 -32.94 -13.00 -43.02
CA TRP A 4 -32.93 -11.56 -43.25
C TRP A 4 -34.27 -10.93 -42.87
N LEU A 5 -35.38 -11.57 -43.25
CA LEU A 5 -36.73 -11.13 -42.88
C LEU A 5 -36.96 -11.24 -41.37
N ALA A 6 -36.46 -12.31 -40.74
CA ALA A 6 -36.50 -12.48 -39.29
C ALA A 6 -35.73 -11.37 -38.56
N LEU A 7 -34.55 -10.99 -39.06
CA LEU A 7 -33.76 -9.88 -38.52
C LEU A 7 -34.51 -8.54 -38.64
N ILE A 8 -35.11 -8.25 -39.81
CA ILE A 8 -35.88 -7.02 -40.02
C ILE A 8 -37.05 -6.98 -39.03
N LYS A 9 -37.84 -8.05 -38.93
CA LYS A 9 -38.98 -8.15 -37.99
C LYS A 9 -38.53 -7.94 -36.54
N HIS A 10 -37.36 -8.48 -36.17
CA HIS A 10 -36.79 -8.25 -34.85
C HIS A 10 -36.39 -6.79 -34.62
N ARG A 11 -35.68 -6.15 -35.56
CA ARG A 11 -35.22 -4.76 -35.42
C ARG A 11 -36.34 -3.72 -35.51
N THR A 12 -37.42 -4.03 -36.21
CA THR A 12 -38.60 -3.14 -36.30
C THR A 12 -39.58 -3.34 -35.15
N SER A 13 -39.45 -4.42 -34.38
CA SER A 13 -40.28 -4.70 -33.21
C SER A 13 -40.24 -3.57 -32.18
N VAL A 14 -41.36 -3.39 -31.48
CA VAL A 14 -41.51 -2.36 -30.43
C VAL A 14 -40.49 -2.56 -29.31
N GLY A 15 -40.34 -3.81 -28.82
CA GLY A 15 -39.38 -4.14 -27.77
C GLY A 15 -37.92 -3.86 -28.14
N PHE A 16 -37.53 -4.04 -29.41
CA PHE A 16 -36.19 -3.67 -29.88
C PHE A 16 -35.99 -2.15 -29.87
N LYS A 17 -36.98 -1.38 -30.37
CA LYS A 17 -36.94 0.09 -30.37
C LYS A 17 -36.85 0.66 -28.96
N GLU A 18 -37.61 0.11 -28.01
CA GLU A 18 -37.54 0.48 -26.59
C GLU A 18 -36.16 0.22 -26.01
N LYS A 19 -35.57 -0.95 -26.28
CA LYS A 19 -34.19 -1.29 -25.89
C LYS A 19 -33.21 -0.28 -26.46
N CYS A 20 -33.30 0.03 -27.75
CA CYS A 20 -32.47 1.01 -28.42
C CYS A 20 -32.59 2.40 -27.79
N GLN A 21 -33.80 2.87 -27.49
CA GLN A 21 -34.00 4.15 -26.81
C GLN A 21 -33.40 4.15 -25.40
N LYS A 22 -33.57 3.07 -24.63
CA LYS A 22 -32.94 2.91 -23.31
C LYS A 22 -31.41 3.02 -23.42
N PHE A 23 -30.79 2.29 -24.34
CA PHE A 23 -29.33 2.37 -24.54
C PHE A 23 -28.87 3.74 -25.04
N LYS A 24 -29.65 4.42 -25.90
CA LYS A 24 -29.38 5.81 -26.30
C LYS A 24 -29.39 6.77 -25.11
N ARG A 25 -30.40 6.70 -24.23
CA ARG A 25 -30.45 7.50 -23.00
C ARG A 25 -29.26 7.20 -22.08
N MET A 26 -28.93 5.92 -21.89
CA MET A 26 -27.77 5.53 -21.09
C MET A 26 -26.45 6.04 -21.67
N ARG A 27 -26.31 6.09 -23.00
CA ARG A 27 -25.12 6.67 -23.66
C ARG A 27 -25.07 8.19 -23.56
N ALA A 28 -26.20 8.87 -23.68
CA ALA A 28 -26.28 10.32 -23.55
C ALA A 28 -25.83 10.79 -22.14
N GLY A 29 -26.08 9.99 -21.10
CA GLY A 29 -25.60 10.26 -19.74
C GLY A 29 -24.12 9.94 -19.51
N ARG A 30 -23.37 9.40 -20.48
CA ARG A 30 -21.93 9.13 -20.32
C ARG A 30 -21.12 10.37 -20.67
N THR A 31 -20.72 11.10 -19.64
CA THR A 31 -19.87 12.29 -19.73
C THR A 31 -18.39 11.97 -19.93
N LEU A 32 -17.94 10.81 -19.45
CA LEU A 32 -16.55 10.34 -19.63
C LEU A 32 -16.45 9.40 -20.84
N LEU A 33 -15.90 9.92 -21.93
CA LEU A 33 -15.50 9.10 -23.09
C LEU A 33 -14.26 8.26 -22.76
N HIS A 34 -14.16 7.08 -23.38
CA HIS A 34 -12.98 6.24 -23.26
C HIS A 34 -11.76 6.92 -23.91
N ARG A 35 -10.78 7.34 -23.10
CA ARG A 35 -9.54 7.99 -23.56
C ARG A 35 -8.30 7.09 -23.51
N THR A 36 -8.40 5.97 -22.78
CA THR A 36 -7.37 4.95 -22.64
C THR A 36 -7.55 3.88 -23.72
N SER A 37 -6.67 3.87 -24.72
CA SER A 37 -6.60 2.82 -25.76
C SER A 37 -5.62 1.71 -25.34
N ARG A 38 -5.43 0.68 -26.19
CA ARG A 38 -4.47 -0.41 -25.93
C ARG A 38 -3.05 0.07 -25.59
N LYS A 39 -2.60 1.17 -26.21
CA LYS A 39 -1.27 1.73 -25.92
C LYS A 39 -1.22 2.58 -24.65
N ARG A 40 -2.38 2.97 -24.11
CA ARG A 40 -2.53 3.88 -22.99
C ARG A 40 -3.31 3.21 -21.85
N SER A 41 -2.91 2.00 -21.48
CA SER A 41 -3.46 1.33 -20.30
C SER A 41 -2.96 2.02 -19.04
N PHE A 42 -3.74 1.98 -17.97
CA PHE A 42 -3.34 2.58 -16.69
C PHE A 42 -2.00 2.04 -16.16
N ALA A 43 -1.73 0.76 -16.35
CA ALA A 43 -0.44 0.16 -15.96
C ALA A 43 0.75 0.76 -16.71
N ARG A 44 0.59 1.10 -18.00
CA ARG A 44 1.65 1.74 -18.78
C ARG A 44 1.79 3.22 -18.42
N LEU A 45 0.67 3.89 -18.16
CA LEU A 45 0.70 5.28 -17.69
C LEU A 45 1.38 5.41 -16.32
N GLU A 46 1.16 4.44 -15.43
CA GLU A 46 1.84 4.35 -14.15
C GLU A 46 3.36 4.21 -14.34
N GLU A 47 3.79 3.35 -15.25
CA GLU A 47 5.21 3.18 -15.60
C GLU A 47 5.80 4.46 -16.23
N GLU A 48 5.11 5.08 -17.19
CA GLU A 48 5.53 6.36 -17.80
C GLU A 48 5.67 7.47 -16.75
N LEU A 49 4.75 7.56 -15.78
CA LEU A 49 4.85 8.52 -14.69
C LEU A 49 6.00 8.20 -13.75
N ARG A 50 6.24 6.91 -13.46
CA ARG A 50 7.37 6.46 -12.64
C ARG A 50 8.72 6.77 -13.27
N GLU A 51 8.84 6.64 -14.59
CA GLU A 51 10.04 7.01 -15.33
C GLU A 51 10.31 8.52 -15.31
N GLN A 52 9.25 9.34 -15.30
CA GLN A 52 9.35 10.81 -15.26
C GLN A 52 9.56 11.36 -13.85
N SER A 53 9.16 10.61 -12.81
CA SER A 53 9.26 11.03 -11.42
C SER A 53 10.57 10.57 -10.78
N GLU A 54 11.22 11.44 -10.04
CA GLU A 54 12.34 11.05 -9.16
C GLU A 54 11.86 10.29 -7.91
N ASN A 55 10.63 10.56 -7.47
CA ASN A 55 10.01 9.96 -6.28
C ASN A 55 8.88 9.01 -6.67
N LEU A 56 9.17 7.71 -6.68
CA LEU A 56 8.24 6.65 -7.08
C LEU A 56 7.00 6.55 -6.17
N ASP A 57 7.16 6.80 -4.87
CA ASP A 57 6.08 6.67 -3.88
C ASP A 57 5.11 7.87 -3.87
N ALA A 58 5.44 8.94 -4.61
CA ALA A 58 4.61 10.14 -4.67
C ALA A 58 3.46 10.03 -5.69
N ILE A 59 3.53 9.06 -6.61
CA ILE A 59 2.52 8.92 -7.67
C ILE A 59 1.26 8.28 -7.10
N SER A 60 0.18 9.07 -7.04
CA SER A 60 -1.13 8.56 -6.65
C SER A 60 -1.90 8.04 -7.86
N ARG A 61 -2.86 7.15 -7.58
CA ARG A 61 -3.93 6.78 -8.53
C ARG A 61 -4.59 7.99 -9.18
N SER A 62 -4.80 9.07 -8.41
CA SER A 62 -5.42 10.29 -8.93
C SER A 62 -4.57 10.91 -10.02
N ASP A 63 -3.24 10.88 -9.89
CA ASP A 63 -2.31 11.41 -10.90
C ASP A 63 -2.33 10.55 -12.16
N ILE A 64 -2.35 9.23 -12.00
CA ILE A 64 -2.49 8.29 -13.12
C ILE A 64 -3.82 8.51 -13.85
N TRP A 65 -4.91 8.72 -13.11
CA TRP A 65 -6.22 8.98 -13.68
C TRP A 65 -6.26 10.32 -14.42
N ILE A 66 -5.74 11.40 -13.82
CA ILE A 66 -5.62 12.71 -14.46
C ILE A 66 -4.80 12.58 -15.75
N HIS A 67 -3.61 11.97 -15.67
CA HIS A 67 -2.76 11.78 -16.83
C HIS A 67 -3.42 10.94 -17.93
N ALA A 68 -4.32 10.02 -17.59
CA ALA A 68 -5.08 9.25 -18.56
C ALA A 68 -6.17 10.07 -19.26
N TYR A 69 -6.81 10.98 -18.53
CA TYR A 69 -7.95 11.75 -19.01
C TYR A 69 -7.60 13.14 -19.53
N ASP A 70 -6.38 13.60 -19.28
CA ASP A 70 -5.86 14.86 -19.76
C ASP A 70 -5.95 14.99 -21.29
N ALA A 71 -6.41 16.16 -21.69
CA ALA A 71 -6.43 16.59 -23.06
C ALA A 71 -5.01 16.74 -23.60
N LYS A 72 -4.64 15.87 -24.56
CA LYS A 72 -3.43 16.08 -25.34
C LYS A 72 -3.72 17.06 -26.47
N LYS A 73 -2.80 18.00 -26.69
CA LYS A 73 -2.71 18.75 -27.94
C LYS A 73 -2.66 17.74 -29.10
N LYS A 74 -3.47 17.96 -30.13
CA LYS A 74 -3.32 17.22 -31.39
C LYS A 74 -1.96 17.60 -31.98
N LYS A 75 -1.21 16.62 -32.44
CA LYS A 75 0.15 16.79 -33.01
C LYS A 75 0.16 17.66 -34.29
N SER A 76 -1.01 18.09 -34.78
CA SER A 76 -1.20 18.81 -36.04
C SER A 76 -2.18 20.00 -35.94
N SER A 77 -2.62 20.39 -34.74
CA SER A 77 -3.49 21.57 -34.57
C SER A 77 -3.22 22.25 -33.25
N ASP A 78 -3.01 23.58 -33.27
CA ASP A 78 -2.90 24.43 -32.08
C ASP A 78 -4.20 24.55 -31.26
N GLU A 79 -5.26 23.87 -31.69
CA GLU A 79 -6.51 23.76 -30.95
C GLU A 79 -6.28 23.01 -29.63
N VAL A 80 -6.22 23.77 -28.54
CA VAL A 80 -6.23 23.26 -27.17
C VAL A 80 -7.57 22.58 -26.95
N VAL A 81 -7.58 21.25 -27.00
CA VAL A 81 -8.73 20.48 -26.56
C VAL A 81 -8.88 20.77 -25.08
N GLU A 82 -9.99 21.38 -24.67
CA GLU A 82 -10.25 21.61 -23.25
C GLU A 82 -10.47 20.28 -22.52
N ASP A 83 -10.01 20.24 -21.27
CA ASP A 83 -10.31 19.13 -20.39
C ASP A 83 -11.82 19.08 -20.11
N PRO A 84 -12.42 17.88 -20.08
CA PRO A 84 -13.79 17.71 -19.59
C PRO A 84 -13.93 18.30 -18.19
N GLU A 85 -15.07 18.90 -17.88
CA GLU A 85 -15.36 19.53 -16.57
C GLU A 85 -15.03 18.61 -15.38
N ILE A 86 -15.31 17.31 -15.52
CA ILE A 86 -15.00 16.30 -14.51
C ILE A 86 -13.49 16.18 -14.25
N VAL A 87 -12.65 16.31 -15.28
CA VAL A 87 -11.19 16.26 -15.13
C VAL A 87 -10.70 17.51 -14.42
N LYS A 88 -11.27 18.68 -14.74
CA LYS A 88 -10.97 19.95 -14.02
C LYS A 88 -11.29 19.82 -12.52
N GLN A 89 -12.44 19.26 -12.17
CA GLN A 89 -12.81 19.00 -10.78
C GLN A 89 -11.87 18.03 -10.06
N VAL A 90 -11.47 16.93 -10.72
CA VAL A 90 -10.51 15.97 -10.13
C VAL A 90 -9.14 16.62 -9.93
N LYS A 91 -8.65 17.43 -10.87
CA LYS A 91 -7.40 18.20 -10.73
C LYS A 91 -7.46 19.14 -9.52
N GLN A 92 -8.55 19.89 -9.38
CA GLN A 92 -8.75 20.77 -8.24
C GLN A 92 -8.72 19.99 -6.92
N LYS A 93 -9.50 18.91 -6.81
CA LYS A 93 -9.51 18.06 -5.61
C LYS A 93 -8.16 17.42 -5.31
N ARG A 94 -7.37 17.10 -6.33
CA ARG A 94 -6.00 16.59 -6.16
C ARG A 94 -5.04 17.67 -5.66
N ALA A 95 -5.17 18.91 -6.13
CA ALA A 95 -4.38 20.04 -5.65
C ALA A 95 -4.73 20.46 -4.22
N GLU A 96 -6.00 20.30 -3.82
CA GLU A 96 -6.47 20.53 -2.43
C GLU A 96 -6.02 19.41 -1.45
N GLN A 97 -5.51 18.28 -1.94
CA GLN A 97 -5.05 17.19 -1.07
C GLN A 97 -3.65 17.47 -0.53
N GLU A 98 -3.56 17.57 0.80
CA GLU A 98 -2.28 17.67 1.49
C GLU A 98 -1.42 16.40 1.29
N PRO A 99 -0.10 16.53 1.06
CA PRO A 99 0.79 15.40 0.82
C PRO A 99 0.95 14.48 2.04
N SER A 100 0.57 14.95 3.24
CA SER A 100 0.60 14.19 4.49
C SER A 100 -0.62 13.29 4.69
N GLN A 101 -1.69 13.48 3.91
CA GLN A 101 -2.87 12.62 3.99
C GLN A 101 -2.61 11.32 3.24
N THR A 102 -2.58 10.20 3.98
CA THR A 102 -2.63 8.87 3.37
C THR A 102 -3.95 8.73 2.62
N SER A 103 -3.97 8.98 1.32
CA SER A 103 -5.21 8.98 0.54
C SER A 103 -5.80 7.57 0.49
N SER A 104 -6.85 7.35 1.27
CA SER A 104 -7.72 6.17 1.17
C SER A 104 -8.39 6.18 -0.20
N LEU A 105 -8.55 5.01 -0.81
CA LEU A 105 -9.26 4.86 -2.10
C LEU A 105 -10.68 5.44 -2.11
N LYS A 106 -11.29 5.58 -0.92
CA LYS A 106 -12.66 6.09 -0.78
C LYS A 106 -12.70 7.61 -0.71
N ASP A 107 -11.59 8.23 -0.33
CA ASP A 107 -11.49 9.64 0.02
C ASP A 107 -10.58 10.40 -0.96
N ASP A 108 -10.07 9.71 -1.99
CA ASP A 108 -9.22 10.34 -2.98
C ASP A 108 -9.99 11.25 -3.96
N ALA A 109 -9.27 12.12 -4.66
CA ALA A 109 -9.87 13.11 -5.57
C ALA A 109 -10.79 12.47 -6.61
N VAL A 110 -10.42 11.28 -7.12
CA VAL A 110 -11.22 10.53 -8.10
C VAL A 110 -12.52 10.02 -7.47
N ALA A 111 -12.47 9.48 -6.25
CA ALA A 111 -13.64 8.98 -5.53
C ALA A 111 -14.58 10.13 -5.09
N GLN A 112 -14.03 11.28 -4.72
CA GLN A 112 -14.83 12.46 -4.36
C GLN A 112 -15.66 12.99 -5.54
N VAL A 113 -15.09 13.01 -6.74
CA VAL A 113 -15.77 13.55 -7.94
C VAL A 113 -16.65 12.51 -8.63
N LEU A 114 -16.14 11.28 -8.79
CA LEU A 114 -16.84 10.22 -9.56
C LEU A 114 -17.65 9.26 -8.68
N GLY A 115 -17.64 9.47 -7.37
CA GLY A 115 -18.15 8.53 -6.38
C GLY A 115 -17.25 7.31 -6.17
N LEU A 116 -17.67 6.46 -5.24
CA LEU A 116 -16.96 5.24 -4.88
C LEU A 116 -16.74 4.30 -6.07
N ASP A 117 -15.63 3.58 -6.04
CA ASP A 117 -15.32 2.58 -7.05
C ASP A 117 -16.33 1.43 -7.06
N PRO A 118 -16.70 0.92 -8.25
CA PRO A 118 -17.57 -0.24 -8.37
C PRO A 118 -16.89 -1.50 -7.84
N ARG A 119 -17.70 -2.48 -7.42
CA ARG A 119 -17.19 -3.78 -6.98
C ARG A 119 -16.37 -4.45 -8.08
N GLY A 120 -15.21 -5.01 -7.71
CA GLY A 120 -14.36 -5.80 -8.60
C GLY A 120 -13.40 -5.01 -9.49
N ARG A 121 -13.40 -3.66 -9.44
CA ARG A 121 -12.45 -2.85 -10.21
C ARG A 121 -12.21 -1.50 -9.57
N VAL A 122 -10.94 -1.09 -9.49
CA VAL A 122 -10.53 0.28 -9.11
C VAL A 122 -10.35 1.13 -10.37
N ARG A 123 -10.97 2.32 -10.44
CA ARG A 123 -10.72 3.27 -11.55
C ARG A 123 -9.28 3.75 -11.50
N GLY A 124 -8.66 4.02 -12.65
CA GLY A 124 -7.29 4.55 -12.69
C GLY A 124 -6.19 3.52 -12.42
N LEU A 125 -6.53 2.28 -12.05
CA LEU A 125 -5.57 1.18 -11.91
C LEU A 125 -5.73 0.15 -13.03
N GLY A 126 -4.65 -0.59 -13.29
CA GLY A 126 -4.60 -1.68 -14.25
C GLY A 126 -5.60 -2.82 -13.97
N PHE A 127 -5.68 -3.76 -14.91
CA PHE A 127 -6.52 -4.94 -14.76
C PHE A 127 -6.11 -5.77 -13.53
N GLY A 128 -7.09 -6.28 -12.77
CA GLY A 128 -6.84 -7.08 -11.57
C GLY A 128 -6.71 -6.28 -10.27
N ALA A 129 -6.73 -4.95 -10.33
CA ALA A 129 -6.87 -4.11 -9.15
C ALA A 129 -8.31 -4.14 -8.62
N VAL A 130 -8.47 -4.74 -7.44
CA VAL A 130 -9.75 -4.84 -6.72
C VAL A 130 -9.64 -4.05 -5.42
N PRO A 131 -10.68 -3.28 -5.03
CA PRO A 131 -10.64 -2.47 -3.81
C PRO A 131 -10.21 -3.26 -2.56
N SER A 132 -10.78 -4.46 -2.35
CA SER A 132 -10.46 -5.29 -1.18
C SER A 132 -9.00 -5.74 -1.11
N LYS A 133 -8.40 -6.03 -2.27
CA LYS A 133 -6.98 -6.42 -2.35
C LYS A 133 -6.08 -5.24 -1.99
N LEU A 134 -6.41 -4.05 -2.48
CA LEU A 134 -5.63 -2.85 -2.21
C LEU A 134 -5.80 -2.39 -0.75
N GLU A 135 -7.02 -2.42 -0.20
CA GLU A 135 -7.25 -2.19 1.23
C GLU A 135 -6.42 -3.14 2.12
N TYR A 136 -6.34 -4.42 1.76
CA TYR A 136 -5.49 -5.37 2.46
C TYR A 136 -4.00 -5.01 2.35
N GLN A 137 -3.52 -4.67 1.15
CA GLN A 137 -2.13 -4.25 0.93
C GLN A 137 -1.77 -3.01 1.75
N THR A 138 -2.64 -1.99 1.79
CA THR A 138 -2.43 -0.79 2.61
C THR A 138 -2.35 -1.14 4.10
N LYS A 139 -3.22 -2.03 4.60
CA LYS A 139 -3.15 -2.49 6.00
C LYS A 139 -1.83 -3.19 6.32
N VAL A 140 -1.36 -4.05 5.42
CA VAL A 140 -0.08 -4.74 5.57
C VAL A 140 1.08 -3.74 5.54
N ALA A 141 1.10 -2.82 4.58
CA ALA A 141 2.12 -1.78 4.47
C ALA A 141 2.21 -0.92 5.74
N ASN A 142 1.06 -0.46 6.25
CA ASN A 142 1.00 0.32 7.50
C ASN A 142 1.53 -0.48 8.69
N LYS A 143 1.21 -1.78 8.77
CA LYS A 143 1.73 -2.64 9.82
C LYS A 143 3.25 -2.80 9.73
N VAL A 144 3.78 -2.97 8.52
CA VAL A 144 5.23 -3.08 8.28
C VAL A 144 5.93 -1.78 8.68
N ALA A 145 5.45 -0.62 8.22
CA ALA A 145 6.03 0.68 8.57
C ALA A 145 6.04 0.94 10.09
N ASN A 146 4.97 0.55 10.79
CA ASN A 146 4.90 0.66 12.24
C ASN A 146 5.92 -0.26 12.95
N LEU A 147 6.08 -1.49 12.46
CA LEU A 147 7.06 -2.44 13.00
C LEU A 147 8.49 -1.97 12.74
N GLU A 148 8.79 -1.47 11.54
CA GLU A 148 10.09 -0.89 11.21
C GLU A 148 10.44 0.29 12.11
N LYS A 149 9.46 1.18 12.38
CA LYS A 149 9.63 2.27 13.33
C LYS A 149 9.93 1.76 14.74
N GLN A 150 9.20 0.74 15.22
CA GLN A 150 9.46 0.13 16.52
C GLN A 150 10.87 -0.48 16.60
N VAL A 151 11.28 -1.24 15.59
CA VAL A 151 12.62 -1.84 15.52
C VAL A 151 13.70 -0.76 15.51
N SER A 152 13.53 0.31 14.75
CA SER A 152 14.46 1.45 14.71
C SER A 152 14.58 2.12 16.09
N THR A 153 13.46 2.38 16.77
CA THR A 153 13.48 2.94 18.13
C THR A 153 14.12 2.01 19.15
N GLN A 154 13.88 0.69 19.03
CA GLN A 154 14.49 -0.30 19.92
C GLN A 154 16.00 -0.36 19.71
N ALA A 155 16.47 -0.31 18.46
CA ALA A 155 17.89 -0.26 18.14
C ALA A 155 18.57 1.00 18.72
N GLN A 156 17.93 2.16 18.61
CA GLN A 156 18.42 3.41 19.22
C GLN A 156 18.50 3.30 20.75
N ASN A 157 17.48 2.73 21.39
CA ASN A 157 17.46 2.50 22.83
C ASN A 157 18.59 1.55 23.27
N MET A 158 18.81 0.45 22.54
CA MET A 158 19.91 -0.49 22.83
C MET A 158 21.29 0.17 22.70
N LEU A 159 21.49 1.02 21.68
CA LEU A 159 22.74 1.77 21.52
C LEU A 159 22.97 2.74 22.69
N SER A 160 21.94 3.46 23.10
CA SER A 160 22.01 4.37 24.25
C SER A 160 22.32 3.62 25.56
N GLN A 161 21.67 2.48 25.78
CA GLN A 161 21.94 1.62 26.94
C GLN A 161 23.37 1.07 26.92
N SER A 162 23.87 0.66 25.75
CA SER A 162 25.24 0.16 25.60
C SER A 162 26.29 1.23 25.93
N GLN A 163 26.08 2.47 25.49
CA GLN A 163 26.97 3.59 25.82
C GLN A 163 26.97 3.89 27.32
N GLU A 164 25.81 3.79 27.98
CA GLU A 164 25.74 4.01 29.43
C GLU A 164 26.44 2.89 30.20
N ILE A 165 26.29 1.64 29.77
CA ILE A 165 27.04 0.51 30.33
C ILE A 165 28.56 0.74 30.18
N GLU A 166 29.00 1.27 29.05
CA GLU A 166 30.42 1.58 28.82
C GLU A 166 30.93 2.67 29.76
N ARG A 167 30.18 3.77 29.94
CA ARG A 167 30.53 4.80 30.95
C ARG A 167 30.55 4.27 32.37
N LEU A 168 29.56 3.44 32.75
CA LEU A 168 29.52 2.83 34.07
C LEU A 168 30.72 1.91 34.30
N LYS A 169 31.16 1.16 33.28
CA LYS A 169 32.38 0.35 33.35
C LYS A 169 33.62 1.21 33.59
N GLU A 170 33.76 2.35 32.92
CA GLU A 170 34.87 3.28 33.15
C GLU A 170 34.87 3.82 34.58
N VAL A 171 33.71 4.27 35.09
CA VAL A 171 33.57 4.75 36.47
C VAL A 171 33.97 3.67 37.47
N VAL A 172 33.48 2.44 37.30
CA VAL A 172 33.84 1.31 38.17
C VAL A 172 35.35 1.03 38.12
N ALA A 173 35.97 1.02 36.94
CA ALA A 173 37.41 0.82 36.81
C ALA A 173 38.22 1.90 37.55
N THR A 174 37.81 3.18 37.47
CA THR A 174 38.48 4.27 38.20
C THR A 174 38.34 4.14 39.72
N LEU A 175 37.16 3.72 40.22
CA LEU A 175 36.92 3.49 41.64
C LEU A 175 37.77 2.33 42.18
N LEU A 176 37.86 1.23 41.44
CA LEU A 176 38.71 0.09 41.79
C LEU A 176 40.19 0.51 41.88
N ALA A 177 40.70 1.21 40.86
CA ALA A 177 42.07 1.72 40.85
C ALA A 177 42.39 2.70 41.99
N ARG A 178 41.38 3.43 42.51
CA ARG A 178 41.52 4.29 43.69
C ARG A 178 41.61 3.47 44.99
N SER A 179 40.77 2.45 45.15
CA SER A 179 40.77 1.59 46.34
C SER A 179 42.08 0.80 46.52
N GLU A 180 42.72 0.37 45.43
CA GLU A 180 44.02 -0.31 45.47
C GLU A 180 45.16 0.60 45.94
N LYS A 181 45.05 1.93 45.76
CA LYS A 181 46.03 2.90 46.25
C LYS A 181 45.85 3.26 47.73
N GLU A 182 44.62 3.16 48.24
CA GLU A 182 44.30 3.44 49.65
C GLU A 182 44.57 2.20 50.55
N GLY A 183 44.60 0.98 49.99
CA GLY A 183 44.90 -0.27 50.72
C GLY A 183 46.38 -0.53 51.06
N ASN A 184 47.33 0.26 50.54
CA ASN A 184 48.77 0.02 50.73
C ASN A 184 49.39 0.79 51.92
N ASN A 185 48.55 1.33 52.81
CA ASN A 185 48.96 1.97 54.06
C ASN A 185 48.04 1.54 55.21
N HIS A 186 48.03 0.27 55.61
CA HIS A 186 47.88 -0.07 57.02
C HIS A 186 48.51 -1.44 57.34
N ASN A 187 49.38 -1.37 58.35
CA ASN A 187 50.20 -2.44 58.92
C ASN A 187 49.35 -3.54 59.57
N GLU A 188 49.91 -4.74 59.54
CA GLU A 188 49.42 -6.01 60.06
C GLU A 188 48.98 -5.95 61.53
N ASN A 189 47.89 -6.66 61.86
CA ASN A 189 47.85 -7.46 63.09
C ASN A 189 46.87 -8.64 62.91
N PRO A 190 47.25 -9.91 63.16
CA PRO A 190 46.35 -11.04 62.99
C PRO A 190 45.69 -11.38 64.33
N ASN A 191 44.35 -11.35 64.40
CA ASN A 191 43.64 -12.21 65.34
C ASN A 191 42.17 -12.38 64.95
N VAL A 192 41.68 -13.60 65.24
CA VAL A 192 40.28 -14.00 65.47
C VAL A 192 39.54 -14.69 64.31
N GLN A 193 39.67 -16.02 64.37
CA GLN A 193 38.63 -17.08 64.38
C GLN A 193 37.70 -17.28 63.16
N HIS A 194 37.87 -18.48 62.59
CA HIS A 194 36.89 -19.23 61.80
C HIS A 194 35.50 -19.31 62.44
N HIS A 195 34.46 -19.02 61.66
CA HIS A 195 33.19 -19.74 61.70
C HIS A 195 32.53 -19.66 60.31
N SER A 196 32.32 -20.83 59.71
CA SER A 196 31.56 -21.04 58.48
C SER A 196 30.06 -20.82 58.71
N SER A 197 29.36 -20.27 57.71
CA SER A 197 27.93 -20.47 57.50
C SER A 197 27.53 -20.10 56.07
N ASP A 198 27.39 -21.12 55.24
CA ASP A 198 26.28 -21.40 54.33
C ASP A 198 25.60 -20.26 53.54
N GLY A 199 25.87 -20.26 52.23
CA GLY A 199 24.88 -20.59 51.19
C GLY A 199 23.64 -19.69 51.04
N VAL A 200 23.68 -18.78 50.06
CA VAL A 200 22.46 -18.26 49.41
C VAL A 200 22.57 -18.45 47.90
N GLN A 201 21.71 -19.33 47.37
CA GLN A 201 21.50 -19.62 45.96
C GLN A 201 20.99 -18.39 45.19
N CYS A 202 21.61 -18.08 44.05
CA CYS A 202 21.02 -17.25 43.01
C CYS A 202 20.51 -18.17 41.89
N ASN A 203 19.19 -18.24 41.73
CA ASN A 203 18.53 -18.97 40.64
C ASN A 203 18.73 -18.23 39.31
N GLN A 204 19.45 -18.85 38.39
CA GLN A 204 19.46 -18.49 36.98
C GLN A 204 18.30 -19.19 36.27
N ASN A 205 17.22 -18.46 35.96
CA ASN A 205 16.22 -18.92 35.00
C ASN A 205 16.68 -18.59 33.58
N ILE A 206 17.41 -19.53 32.98
CA ILE A 206 17.64 -19.59 31.53
C ILE A 206 16.41 -20.27 30.92
N ALA A 207 15.49 -19.49 30.33
CA ALA A 207 14.41 -20.03 29.52
C ALA A 207 14.98 -20.53 28.18
N SER A 208 14.99 -21.85 28.06
CA SER A 208 15.45 -22.64 26.92
C SER A 208 14.66 -22.31 25.65
N VAL A 209 15.39 -21.93 24.60
CA VAL A 209 14.98 -22.03 23.20
C VAL A 209 14.71 -23.51 22.89
N ARG A 210 13.46 -23.86 22.59
CA ARG A 210 13.11 -25.08 21.84
C ARG A 210 12.34 -24.69 20.60
N GLY A 211 12.93 -25.02 19.46
CA GLY A 211 12.25 -25.02 18.18
C GLY A 211 11.31 -26.21 18.00
N SER A 212 10.73 -26.23 16.80
CA SER A 212 9.79 -27.20 16.23
C SER A 212 8.32 -26.82 16.43
N ASP A 213 7.68 -26.23 15.43
CA ASP A 213 6.83 -27.06 14.56
C ASP A 213 6.47 -26.35 13.24
N SER A 214 6.83 -27.00 12.15
CA SER A 214 6.51 -26.63 10.77
C SER A 214 5.18 -27.31 10.38
N GLY A 215 4.06 -26.61 10.56
CA GLY A 215 2.74 -27.09 10.18
C GLY A 215 2.14 -26.33 9.00
N ARG A 216 2.44 -26.79 7.78
CA ARG A 216 1.79 -26.38 6.51
C ARG A 216 0.54 -27.23 6.27
N PRO A 217 -0.67 -26.66 6.13
CA PRO A 217 -1.77 -27.36 5.49
C PRO A 217 -1.83 -27.02 4.00
N GLN A 218 -2.02 -28.08 3.22
CA GLN A 218 -2.03 -28.10 1.78
C GLN A 218 -3.21 -27.35 1.15
N SER A 219 -2.92 -26.80 -0.02
CA SER A 219 -3.88 -26.25 -0.98
C SER A 219 -4.92 -27.28 -1.42
N LYS A 220 -6.20 -26.94 -1.29
CA LYS A 220 -7.25 -27.59 -2.08
C LYS A 220 -7.45 -26.80 -3.37
N GLN A 221 -6.91 -27.35 -4.46
CA GLN A 221 -7.31 -26.98 -5.81
C GLN A 221 -8.77 -27.46 -6.01
N SER A 222 -9.69 -26.54 -6.27
CA SER A 222 -10.98 -26.88 -6.87
C SER A 222 -11.02 -26.30 -8.27
N ASN A 223 -11.08 -27.22 -9.23
CA ASN A 223 -11.33 -26.93 -10.63
C ASN A 223 -12.77 -26.43 -10.79
N GLN A 224 -12.95 -25.17 -11.21
CA GLN A 224 -14.19 -24.75 -11.84
C GLN A 224 -13.92 -24.26 -13.26
N LYS A 225 -14.61 -24.94 -14.17
CA LYS A 225 -14.51 -24.87 -15.62
C LYS A 225 -14.85 -23.45 -16.10
N LYS A 226 -14.01 -22.95 -17.00
CA LYS A 226 -14.29 -21.79 -17.86
C LYS A 226 -15.47 -22.14 -18.77
N THR A 227 -16.51 -21.32 -18.76
CA THR A 227 -17.38 -21.13 -19.92
C THR A 227 -17.34 -19.64 -20.29
N SER A 228 -16.57 -19.33 -21.32
CA SER A 228 -16.68 -18.06 -22.04
C SER A 228 -18.04 -18.00 -22.73
N SER A 229 -18.87 -17.01 -22.39
CA SER A 229 -19.94 -16.55 -23.27
C SER A 229 -19.62 -15.11 -23.66
N ILE A 230 -19.04 -14.96 -24.84
CA ILE A 230 -18.76 -13.67 -25.47
C ILE A 230 -20.00 -13.33 -26.30
N TYR A 231 -20.85 -12.45 -25.79
CA TYR A 231 -21.76 -11.68 -26.65
C TYR A 231 -21.18 -10.29 -26.82
N SER A 232 -20.53 -10.10 -27.97
CA SER A 232 -20.14 -8.80 -28.48
C SER A 232 -21.41 -8.08 -28.95
N ILE A 233 -21.80 -7.00 -28.28
CA ILE A 233 -22.87 -6.12 -28.73
C ILE A 233 -22.22 -4.79 -29.14
N PHE A 234 -21.95 -4.67 -30.44
CA PHE A 234 -21.82 -3.38 -31.10
C PHE A 234 -23.21 -2.76 -31.23
N CYS A 235 -23.45 -1.64 -30.54
CA CYS A 235 -24.41 -0.60 -30.88
C CYS A 235 -24.19 0.59 -29.96
#